data_AF-A0A3Q9II49-F1
#
_entry.id   AF-A0A3Q9II49-F1
#
_cell.length_a   1.000
_cell.length_b   1.000
_cell.length_c   1.000
_cell.angle_alpha   90.00
_cell.angle_beta   90.00
_cell.angle_gamma   90.00
#
_symmetry.space_group_name_H-M   'P 1'
#
loop_
_entity.id
_entity.type
_entity.pdbx_description
1 polymer ?
#
loop_
_entity_poly.entity_id
_entity_poly.type
_entity_poly.pdbx_seq_one_letter_code
_entity_poly.pdbx_strand_id
1 'polypeptide(L)'
;MARPLNFHEDRLFPSDPTMRSYARGLYALVKDLPIISPHGHTDPSWFATNAPFQDATDLLLAPDHYLFRMLYSQGVSLEALKVRSKAGVPDTDPRDAWRVFASNFHLFRGTPSWVWLNHVFAKVFGFTEFLEASNADDYFDRINAALATDAFRPRALFDRFNIETLATTEGPHESLQHHAAIRESGWGGHVITAYRPDAVIDFEDERGPRAFERFAETSGQDVYSWKSYLEAHRLRRQAFIDAGATSSDHGHPTAATADLSDVEAEALFNSLVKGDVTPEKAELFRAQMLTEMAKMSLDDGLVMQIHPGSHRNHNVGLLNSHGRDKGADIPMRTEYVDALKPLLTRLGNDPRLSIILFTLDETTYSRELAPLAGHYPVLKLGPSWWFHDSPEGMMRFREQVTETAGFYNTVGFNDDTRAFLSIPARHDVARRVDSAFLARMVAEHRMDLVEAEELIVDLTYNLPKKAYKLDQRPDWARPATLRAAAE
;
A
#
# COMPACT_ATOMS: atom_id res chain seq x y z
N MET A 1 -1.50 5.46 39.81
CA MET A 1 -2.24 4.34 39.21
C MET A 1 -1.92 4.36 37.73
N ALA A 2 -1.66 3.20 37.11
CA ALA A 2 -1.46 3.12 35.68
C ALA A 2 -2.74 3.53 34.94
N ARG A 3 -2.61 4.27 33.84
CA ARG A 3 -3.74 4.69 33.01
C ARG A 3 -4.22 3.48 32.18
N PRO A 4 -5.52 3.14 32.17
CA PRO A 4 -6.01 2.00 31.39
C PRO A 4 -6.01 2.27 29.87
N LEU A 5 -5.77 1.22 29.08
CA LEU A 5 -5.92 1.22 27.62
C LEU A 5 -7.37 0.88 27.24
N ASN A 6 -8.22 1.91 27.18
CA ASN A 6 -9.63 1.76 26.80
C ASN A 6 -9.80 1.84 25.29
N PHE A 7 -9.86 0.70 24.60
CA PHE A 7 -10.05 0.62 23.16
C PHE A 7 -11.51 0.24 22.82
N HIS A 8 -12.37 1.26 22.75
CA HIS A 8 -13.83 1.12 22.68
C HIS A 8 -14.30 0.33 21.43
N GLU A 9 -15.37 -0.46 21.60
CA GLU A 9 -15.93 -1.31 20.54
C GLU A 9 -16.61 -0.52 19.42
N ASP A 10 -17.22 0.63 19.75
CA ASP A 10 -17.83 1.57 18.80
C ASP A 10 -16.88 2.69 18.31
N ARG A 11 -15.56 2.51 18.42
CA ARG A 11 -14.60 3.51 17.89
C ARG A 11 -14.88 3.79 16.40
N LEU A 12 -14.64 5.04 16.00
CA LEU A 12 -14.80 5.57 14.63
C LEU A 12 -16.25 5.64 14.11
N PHE A 13 -17.24 5.16 14.87
CA PHE A 13 -18.64 5.37 14.51
C PHE A 13 -19.13 6.76 14.93
N PRO A 14 -20.15 7.31 14.25
CA PRO A 14 -20.76 8.58 14.63
C PRO A 14 -21.23 8.60 16.09
N SER A 15 -21.31 9.80 16.67
CA SER A 15 -21.88 10.00 18.00
C SER A 15 -23.41 9.88 18.03
N ASP A 16 -24.06 10.22 16.91
CA ASP A 16 -25.50 10.06 16.75
C ASP A 16 -25.94 8.60 16.98
N PRO A 17 -26.85 8.31 17.93
CA PRO A 17 -27.21 6.94 18.30
C PRO A 17 -27.82 6.13 17.16
N THR A 18 -28.59 6.77 16.27
CA THR A 18 -29.25 6.12 15.15
C THR A 18 -28.23 5.70 14.11
N MET A 19 -27.37 6.64 13.66
CA MET A 19 -26.27 6.35 12.74
C MET A 19 -25.30 5.32 13.33
N ARG A 20 -24.96 5.44 14.63
CA ARG A 20 -24.10 4.46 15.29
C ARG A 20 -24.69 3.05 15.28
N SER A 21 -26.01 2.93 15.48
CA SER A 21 -26.68 1.63 15.45
C SER A 21 -26.58 0.96 14.07
N TYR A 22 -26.83 1.71 12.99
CA TYR A 22 -26.64 1.21 11.63
C TYR A 22 -25.17 0.85 11.37
N ALA A 23 -24.23 1.71 11.75
CA ALA A 23 -22.80 1.47 11.55
C ALA A 23 -22.34 0.19 12.27
N ARG A 24 -22.85 -0.06 13.49
CA ARG A 24 -22.57 -1.29 14.23
C ARG A 24 -23.12 -2.54 13.53
N GLY A 25 -24.35 -2.47 13.01
CA GLY A 25 -24.97 -3.56 12.25
C GLY A 25 -24.17 -3.91 10.99
N LEU A 26 -23.85 -2.91 10.18
CA LEU A 26 -23.05 -3.07 8.96
C LEU A 26 -21.65 -3.61 9.26
N TYR A 27 -20.96 -3.06 10.26
CA TYR A 27 -19.64 -3.55 10.66
C TYR A 27 -19.69 -4.99 11.16
N ALA A 28 -20.74 -5.41 11.86
CA ALA A 28 -20.89 -6.78 12.34
C ALA A 28 -20.92 -7.80 11.18
N LEU A 29 -21.42 -7.43 10.00
CA LEU A 29 -21.43 -8.27 8.80
C LEU A 29 -20.03 -8.48 8.20
N VAL A 30 -19.09 -7.56 8.43
CA VAL A 30 -17.79 -7.54 7.73
C VAL A 30 -16.57 -7.63 8.61
N LYS A 31 -16.70 -7.44 9.93
CA LYS A 31 -15.56 -7.38 10.86
C LYS A 31 -14.68 -8.64 10.83
N ASP A 32 -15.26 -9.80 10.57
CA ASP A 32 -14.59 -11.11 10.59
C ASP A 32 -14.29 -11.66 9.18
N LEU A 33 -14.63 -10.91 8.12
CA LEU A 33 -14.27 -11.31 6.76
C LEU A 33 -12.75 -11.40 6.59
N PRO A 34 -12.25 -12.31 5.73
CA PRO A 34 -10.82 -12.39 5.45
C PRO A 34 -10.26 -11.06 4.93
N ILE A 35 -8.98 -10.81 5.22
CA ILE A 35 -8.27 -9.63 4.74
C ILE A 35 -7.77 -9.90 3.31
N ILE A 36 -8.11 -9.01 2.39
CA ILE A 36 -7.51 -8.95 1.05
C ILE A 36 -6.63 -7.71 1.05
N SER A 37 -5.31 -7.91 1.03
CA SER A 37 -4.30 -6.86 0.93
C SER A 37 -3.67 -6.93 -0.47
N PRO A 38 -4.27 -6.24 -1.48
CA PRO A 38 -3.86 -6.37 -2.88
C PRO A 38 -2.68 -5.47 -3.26
N HIS A 39 -2.24 -4.59 -2.35
CA HIS A 39 -1.07 -3.73 -2.51
C HIS A 39 -0.46 -3.42 -1.15
N GLY A 40 0.84 -3.68 -1.01
CA GLY A 40 1.58 -3.50 0.24
C GLY A 40 3.09 -3.66 0.06
N HIS A 41 3.81 -3.43 1.15
CA HIS A 41 5.28 -3.35 1.16
C HIS A 41 5.94 -4.23 2.24
N THR A 42 5.24 -5.28 2.69
CA THR A 42 5.85 -6.27 3.60
C THR A 42 6.96 -7.06 2.90
N ASP A 43 7.97 -7.49 3.66
CA ASP A 43 9.09 -8.26 3.11
C ASP A 43 8.69 -9.74 2.91
N PRO A 44 8.76 -10.29 1.67
CA PRO A 44 8.40 -11.69 1.42
C PRO A 44 9.33 -12.68 2.14
N SER A 45 10.56 -12.28 2.50
CA SER A 45 11.50 -13.15 3.21
C SER A 45 11.01 -13.54 4.61
N TRP A 46 10.14 -12.73 5.24
CA TRP A 46 9.53 -13.05 6.53
C TRP A 46 8.73 -14.35 6.46
N PHE A 47 7.96 -14.53 5.39
CA PHE A 47 7.14 -15.73 5.20
C PHE A 47 7.93 -16.86 4.57
N ALA A 48 8.96 -16.59 3.77
CA ALA A 48 9.83 -17.62 3.22
C ALA A 48 10.66 -18.31 4.31
N THR A 49 11.34 -17.53 5.15
CA THR A 49 12.22 -18.05 6.21
C THR A 49 11.47 -18.41 7.49
N ASN A 50 10.33 -17.74 7.75
CA ASN A 50 9.55 -17.84 8.98
C ASN A 50 10.39 -17.59 10.26
N ALA A 51 11.47 -16.81 10.13
CA ALA A 51 12.27 -16.37 11.27
C ALA A 51 11.40 -15.47 12.18
N PRO A 52 11.61 -15.51 13.51
CA PRO A 52 10.88 -14.62 14.41
C PRO A 52 11.41 -13.19 14.24
N PHE A 53 10.56 -12.21 14.53
CA PHE A 53 10.97 -10.82 14.63
C PHE A 53 11.87 -10.62 15.87
N GLN A 54 12.80 -9.67 15.80
CA GLN A 54 13.84 -9.51 16.82
C GLN A 54 13.31 -8.81 18.07
N ASP A 55 12.86 -7.56 17.94
CA ASP A 55 12.36 -6.77 19.06
C ASP A 55 11.27 -5.76 18.65
N ALA A 56 10.65 -5.13 19.66
CA ALA A 56 9.61 -4.13 19.49
C ALA A 56 10.06 -2.93 18.63
N THR A 57 11.32 -2.51 18.72
CA THR A 57 11.87 -1.37 17.99
C THR A 57 12.05 -1.72 16.52
N ASP A 58 12.68 -2.85 16.21
CA ASP A 58 12.91 -3.32 14.84
C ASP A 58 11.60 -3.70 14.12
N LEU A 59 10.55 -4.09 14.84
CA LEU A 59 9.26 -4.44 14.28
C LEU A 59 8.30 -3.25 14.12
N LEU A 60 8.16 -2.41 15.15
CA LEU A 60 7.09 -1.40 15.21
C LEU A 60 7.60 0.03 14.96
N LEU A 61 8.83 0.37 15.36
CA LEU A 61 9.32 1.75 15.38
C LEU A 61 10.23 2.08 14.20
N ALA A 62 11.37 1.38 14.08
CA ALA A 62 12.41 1.69 13.11
C ALA A 62 11.96 1.59 11.64
N PRO A 63 11.09 0.63 11.23
CA PRO A 63 10.65 0.54 9.83
C PRO A 63 9.45 1.43 9.49
N ASP A 64 8.72 1.98 10.47
CA ASP A 64 7.50 2.76 10.23
C ASP A 64 7.78 4.28 10.18
N HIS A 65 7.82 4.80 8.95
CA HIS A 65 8.07 6.22 8.70
C HIS A 65 6.97 7.16 9.18
N TYR A 66 5.76 6.68 9.48
CA TYR A 66 4.76 7.56 10.13
C TYR A 66 5.20 7.94 11.54
N LEU A 67 5.80 6.98 12.26
CA LEU A 67 6.19 7.16 13.66
C LEU A 67 7.43 8.05 13.78
N PHE A 68 8.54 7.64 13.16
CA PHE A 68 9.78 8.42 13.30
C PHE A 68 9.69 9.79 12.63
N ARG A 69 8.79 10.00 11.66
CA ARG A 69 8.55 11.35 11.09
C ARG A 69 7.96 12.31 12.12
N MET A 70 7.00 11.87 12.93
CA MET A 70 6.46 12.69 14.01
C MET A 70 7.53 13.04 15.05
N LEU A 71 8.35 12.07 15.45
CA LEU A 71 9.41 12.30 16.43
C LEU A 71 10.53 13.19 15.88
N TYR A 72 10.96 12.96 14.64
CA TYR A 72 11.93 13.81 13.95
C TYR A 72 11.44 15.26 13.83
N SER A 73 10.14 15.45 13.56
CA SER A 73 9.53 16.79 13.52
C SER A 73 9.58 17.55 14.86
N GLN A 74 9.80 16.85 15.98
CA GLN A 74 9.90 17.41 17.33
C GLN A 74 11.33 17.42 17.87
N GLY A 75 12.33 17.20 17.00
CA GLY A 75 13.75 17.31 17.34
C GLY A 75 14.42 16.03 17.82
N VAL A 76 13.75 14.88 17.75
CA VAL A 76 14.37 13.57 18.05
C VAL A 76 15.22 13.11 16.86
N SER A 77 16.47 12.71 17.10
CA SER A 77 17.32 12.16 16.04
C SER A 77 16.86 10.77 15.61
N LEU A 78 17.06 10.44 14.33
CA LEU A 78 16.74 9.10 13.79
C LEU A 78 17.65 8.01 14.37
N GLU A 79 18.88 8.38 14.75
CA GLU A 79 19.82 7.51 15.46
C GLU A 79 19.28 7.08 16.82
N ALA A 80 18.67 8.01 17.58
CA ALA A 80 18.05 7.71 18.87
C ALA A 80 16.83 6.79 18.74
N LEU A 81 16.30 6.59 17.52
CA LEU A 81 15.19 5.70 17.21
C LEU A 81 15.64 4.44 16.46
N LYS A 82 16.96 4.21 16.35
CA LYS A 82 17.57 3.07 15.67
C LYS A 82 17.19 2.94 14.18
N VAL A 83 16.76 4.04 13.55
CA VAL A 83 16.40 4.02 12.12
C VAL A 83 17.65 3.84 11.27
N ARG A 84 17.63 2.86 10.37
CA ARG A 84 18.75 2.55 9.47
C ARG A 84 19.20 3.78 8.66
N SER A 85 20.48 4.10 8.73
CA SER A 85 21.18 5.11 7.91
C SER A 85 21.90 4.46 6.72
N LYS A 86 22.50 5.26 5.82
CA LYS A 86 23.40 4.71 4.79
C LYS A 86 24.68 4.08 5.37
N ALA A 87 25.09 4.47 6.57
CA ALA A 87 26.23 3.89 7.28
C ALA A 87 25.89 2.58 8.01
N GLY A 88 24.61 2.19 8.06
CA GLY A 88 24.14 0.98 8.74
C GLY A 88 23.08 1.26 9.81
N VAL A 89 22.78 0.22 10.59
CA VAL A 89 21.90 0.33 11.77
C VAL A 89 22.68 1.02 12.90
N PRO A 90 22.11 2.05 13.55
CA PRO A 90 22.73 2.72 14.69
C PRO A 90 23.10 1.80 15.86
N ASP A 91 24.13 2.18 16.62
CA ASP A 91 24.59 1.45 17.82
C ASP A 91 23.65 1.60 19.03
N THR A 92 22.65 2.50 18.96
CA THR A 92 21.66 2.74 20.02
C THR A 92 20.99 1.45 20.48
N ASP A 93 20.87 1.25 21.80
CA ASP A 93 20.15 0.12 22.39
C ASP A 93 18.66 0.16 21.94
N PRO A 94 18.09 -0.94 21.42
CA PRO A 94 16.70 -0.94 20.97
C PRO A 94 15.70 -0.58 22.08
N ARG A 95 15.99 -0.90 23.35
CA ARG A 95 15.17 -0.52 24.50
C ARG A 95 15.21 0.98 24.75
N ASP A 96 16.37 1.61 24.62
CA ASP A 96 16.48 3.07 24.76
C ASP A 96 15.75 3.79 23.64
N ALA A 97 15.83 3.28 22.40
CA ALA A 97 15.01 3.76 21.30
C ALA A 97 13.51 3.65 21.59
N TRP A 98 13.08 2.53 22.16
CA TRP A 98 11.69 2.33 22.59
C TRP A 98 11.29 3.30 23.72
N ARG A 99 12.16 3.57 24.70
CA ARG A 99 11.91 4.56 25.77
C ARG A 99 11.71 5.96 25.22
N VAL A 100 12.52 6.37 24.24
CA VAL A 100 12.34 7.64 23.54
C VAL A 100 10.97 7.68 22.85
N PHE A 101 10.59 6.61 22.15
CA PHE A 101 9.27 6.50 21.54
C PHE A 101 8.12 6.58 22.56
N ALA A 102 8.16 5.76 23.61
CA ALA A 102 7.12 5.70 24.64
C ALA A 102 6.93 7.05 25.35
N SER A 103 8.03 7.75 25.65
CA SER A 103 8.00 9.08 26.27
C SER A 103 7.35 10.14 25.36
N ASN A 104 7.44 9.93 24.05
CA ASN A 104 6.89 10.81 23.02
C ASN A 104 5.58 10.29 22.41
N PHE A 105 5.00 9.20 22.91
CA PHE A 105 3.78 8.63 22.34
C PHE A 105 2.56 9.57 22.42
N HIS A 106 2.61 10.55 23.32
CA HIS A 106 1.60 11.60 23.43
C HIS A 106 1.46 12.47 22.17
N LEU A 107 2.50 12.54 21.31
CA LEU A 107 2.49 13.29 20.05
C LEU A 107 1.49 12.73 19.02
N PHE A 108 1.08 11.47 19.16
CA PHE A 108 0.18 10.81 18.22
C PHE A 108 -1.30 11.04 18.53
N ARG A 109 -1.64 11.81 19.57
CA ARG A 109 -3.04 12.15 19.90
C ARG A 109 -3.74 12.79 18.70
N GLY A 110 -4.87 12.21 18.28
CA GLY A 110 -5.65 12.66 17.12
C GLY A 110 -5.13 12.17 15.76
N THR A 111 -4.03 11.42 15.71
CA THR A 111 -3.49 10.83 14.48
C THR A 111 -4.02 9.41 14.25
N PRO A 112 -4.02 8.90 13.01
CA PRO A 112 -4.42 7.51 12.76
C PRO A 112 -3.46 6.49 13.39
N SER A 113 -2.17 6.81 13.58
CA SER A 113 -1.21 5.96 14.29
C SER A 113 -1.62 5.67 15.73
N TRP A 114 -2.35 6.56 16.39
CA TRP A 114 -2.93 6.27 17.71
C TRP A 114 -3.97 5.15 17.65
N VAL A 115 -4.81 5.12 16.61
CA VAL A 115 -5.81 4.06 16.44
C VAL A 115 -5.12 2.74 16.10
N TRP A 116 -4.17 2.75 15.16
CA TRP A 116 -3.47 1.54 14.72
C TRP A 116 -2.63 0.92 15.83
N LEU A 117 -1.80 1.70 16.51
CA LEU A 117 -0.93 1.15 17.56
C LEU A 117 -1.72 0.69 18.78
N ASN A 118 -2.77 1.40 19.19
CA ASN A 118 -3.59 0.93 20.30
C ASN A 118 -4.42 -0.31 19.92
N HIS A 119 -4.80 -0.49 18.65
CA HIS A 119 -5.34 -1.76 18.17
C HIS A 119 -4.30 -2.87 18.34
N VAL A 120 -3.06 -2.66 17.88
CA VAL A 120 -1.97 -3.64 18.01
C VAL A 120 -1.72 -3.98 19.48
N PHE A 121 -1.58 -2.98 20.34
CA PHE A 121 -1.35 -3.19 21.77
C PHE A 121 -2.51 -3.94 22.44
N ALA A 122 -3.76 -3.54 22.20
CA ALA A 122 -4.91 -4.14 22.88
C ALA A 122 -5.32 -5.51 22.30
N LYS A 123 -5.30 -5.67 20.96
CA LYS A 123 -5.87 -6.85 20.28
C LYS A 123 -4.82 -7.88 19.86
N VAL A 124 -3.62 -7.44 19.48
CA VAL A 124 -2.55 -8.36 19.06
C VAL A 124 -1.76 -8.85 20.28
N PHE A 125 -1.33 -7.92 21.15
CA PHE A 125 -0.51 -8.20 22.33
C PHE A 125 -1.28 -8.32 23.65
N GLY A 126 -2.50 -7.80 23.75
CA GLY A 126 -3.31 -7.91 24.97
C GLY A 126 -2.87 -6.99 26.12
N PHE A 127 -2.33 -5.80 25.82
CA PHE A 127 -2.07 -4.78 26.84
C PHE A 127 -3.37 -4.17 27.38
N THR A 128 -3.37 -3.86 28.69
CA THR A 128 -4.51 -3.25 29.41
C THR A 128 -4.20 -1.86 29.97
N GLU A 129 -2.95 -1.44 29.92
CA GLU A 129 -2.48 -0.12 30.35
C GLU A 129 -2.06 0.68 29.13
N PHE A 130 -2.19 2.01 29.16
CA PHE A 130 -1.80 2.89 28.06
C PHE A 130 -0.29 3.11 28.06
N LEU A 131 0.35 3.18 26.88
CA LEU A 131 1.79 3.40 26.77
C LEU A 131 2.18 4.81 27.25
N GLU A 132 3.04 4.87 28.25
CA GLU A 132 3.61 6.06 28.87
C GLU A 132 5.12 5.86 29.10
N ALA A 133 5.84 6.92 29.47
CA ALA A 133 7.27 6.82 29.77
C ALA A 133 7.57 5.81 30.90
N SER A 134 6.69 5.77 31.92
CA SER A 134 6.86 4.95 33.12
C SER A 134 6.67 3.45 32.92
N ASN A 135 5.98 3.02 31.84
CA ASN A 135 5.78 1.60 31.51
C ASN A 135 6.45 1.18 30.19
N ALA A 136 7.35 2.01 29.66
CA ALA A 136 8.07 1.72 28.42
C ALA A 136 8.79 0.37 28.43
N ASP A 137 9.48 0.07 29.55
CA ASP A 137 10.25 -1.17 29.69
C ASP A 137 9.35 -2.43 29.77
N ASP A 138 8.22 -2.36 30.48
CA ASP A 138 7.24 -3.46 30.53
C ASP A 138 6.71 -3.78 29.13
N TYR A 139 6.37 -2.74 28.36
CA TYR A 139 5.93 -2.87 26.99
C TYR A 139 6.98 -3.56 26.10
N PHE A 140 8.22 -3.09 26.16
CA PHE A 140 9.32 -3.63 25.37
C PHE A 140 9.55 -5.12 25.66
N ASP A 141 9.65 -5.47 26.95
CA ASP A 141 9.93 -6.84 27.37
C ASP A 141 8.81 -7.81 27.03
N ARG A 142 7.55 -7.41 27.24
CA ARG A 142 6.40 -8.25 26.95
C ARG A 142 6.20 -8.46 25.45
N ILE A 143 6.45 -7.45 24.63
CA ILE A 143 6.43 -7.60 23.16
C ILE A 143 7.53 -8.58 22.76
N ASN A 144 8.78 -8.39 23.21
CA ASN A 144 9.89 -9.26 22.82
C ASN A 144 9.67 -10.71 23.26
N ALA A 145 9.16 -10.93 24.48
CA ALA A 145 8.81 -12.26 24.96
C ALA A 145 7.72 -12.90 24.09
N ALA A 146 6.72 -12.13 23.65
CA ALA A 146 5.69 -12.61 22.72
C ALA A 146 6.27 -12.96 21.35
N LEU A 147 7.14 -12.13 20.77
CA LEU A 147 7.79 -12.34 19.47
C LEU A 147 8.66 -13.61 19.43
N ALA A 148 9.19 -14.05 20.57
CA ALA A 148 9.93 -15.30 20.68
C ALA A 148 9.05 -16.57 20.63
N THR A 149 7.73 -16.44 20.81
CA THR A 149 6.80 -17.58 20.79
C THR A 149 6.42 -18.01 19.38
N ASP A 150 6.00 -19.27 19.22
CA ASP A 150 5.55 -19.79 17.93
C ASP A 150 4.29 -19.09 17.39
N ALA A 151 3.45 -18.56 18.28
CA ALA A 151 2.23 -17.84 17.91
C ALA A 151 2.49 -16.50 17.22
N PHE A 152 3.71 -15.96 17.33
CA PHE A 152 4.12 -14.68 16.73
C PHE A 152 5.08 -14.85 15.55
N ARG A 153 5.25 -16.08 15.04
CA ARG A 153 5.96 -16.32 13.79
C ARG A 153 5.20 -15.68 12.62
N PRO A 154 5.89 -15.17 11.57
CA PRO A 154 5.23 -14.52 10.43
C PRO A 154 4.08 -15.34 9.83
N ARG A 155 4.29 -16.64 9.59
CA ARG A 155 3.25 -17.54 9.05
C ARG A 155 2.08 -17.75 10.02
N ALA A 156 2.37 -17.89 11.32
CA ALA A 156 1.34 -18.08 12.34
C ALA A 156 0.46 -16.84 12.50
N LEU A 157 1.07 -15.64 12.46
CA LEU A 157 0.36 -14.37 12.49
C LEU A 157 -0.48 -14.14 11.23
N PHE A 158 0.04 -14.48 10.05
CA PHE A 158 -0.73 -14.40 8.80
C PHE A 158 -2.02 -15.22 8.90
N ASP A 159 -1.92 -16.45 9.42
CA ASP A 159 -3.05 -17.35 9.62
C ASP A 159 -4.01 -16.84 10.72
N ARG A 160 -3.46 -16.28 11.82
CA ARG A 160 -4.23 -15.68 12.92
C ARG A 160 -4.99 -14.43 12.47
N PHE A 161 -4.41 -13.61 11.61
CA PHE A 161 -5.01 -12.38 11.08
C PHE A 161 -6.05 -12.65 9.99
N ASN A 162 -6.26 -13.91 9.60
CA ASN A 162 -7.22 -14.30 8.57
C ASN A 162 -6.96 -13.57 7.23
N ILE A 163 -5.68 -13.46 6.84
CA ILE A 163 -5.30 -12.87 5.57
C ILE A 163 -5.53 -13.90 4.47
N GLU A 164 -6.40 -13.57 3.50
CA GLU A 164 -6.65 -14.41 2.33
C GLU A 164 -5.60 -14.17 1.25
N THR A 165 -5.24 -12.92 1.00
CA THR A 165 -4.23 -12.51 0.00
C THR A 165 -3.38 -11.37 0.55
N LEU A 166 -2.07 -11.45 0.35
CA LEU A 166 -1.10 -10.39 0.62
C LEU A 166 -0.20 -10.19 -0.60
N ALA A 167 -0.22 -8.99 -1.18
CA ALA A 167 0.71 -8.61 -2.24
C ALA A 167 1.88 -7.81 -1.67
N THR A 168 3.11 -8.23 -1.99
CA THR A 168 4.32 -7.44 -1.82
C THR A 168 4.62 -6.64 -3.09
N THR A 169 5.68 -5.83 -3.11
CA THR A 169 6.00 -4.97 -4.25
C THR A 169 7.49 -5.02 -4.58
N GLU A 170 7.83 -5.49 -5.78
CA GLU A 170 9.21 -5.77 -6.18
C GLU A 170 9.54 -5.14 -7.54
N GLY A 171 10.81 -4.77 -7.73
CA GLY A 171 11.32 -4.28 -9.01
C GLY A 171 11.68 -5.40 -9.98
N PRO A 172 11.66 -5.14 -11.31
CA PRO A 172 12.07 -6.12 -12.32
C PRO A 172 13.54 -6.57 -12.21
N HIS A 173 14.36 -5.73 -11.59
CA HIS A 173 15.78 -5.92 -11.34
C HIS A 173 16.07 -6.75 -10.08
N GLU A 174 15.03 -7.18 -9.37
CA GLU A 174 15.11 -8.01 -8.16
C GLU A 174 14.63 -9.45 -8.43
N SER A 175 15.14 -10.40 -7.64
CA SER A 175 14.75 -11.81 -7.71
C SER A 175 13.46 -12.08 -6.94
N LEU A 176 12.60 -12.95 -7.45
CA LEU A 176 11.37 -13.41 -6.76
C LEU A 176 11.59 -14.69 -5.93
N GLN A 177 12.81 -14.89 -5.42
CA GLN A 177 13.24 -16.14 -4.76
C GLN A 177 12.39 -16.46 -3.52
N HIS A 178 11.98 -15.44 -2.77
CA HIS A 178 11.22 -15.63 -1.53
C HIS A 178 9.78 -16.07 -1.82
N HIS A 179 9.17 -15.53 -2.88
CA HIS A 179 7.87 -16.01 -3.34
C HIS A 179 7.95 -17.46 -3.81
N ALA A 180 9.00 -17.86 -4.54
CA ALA A 180 9.20 -19.27 -4.91
C ALA A 180 9.27 -20.17 -3.67
N ALA A 181 10.10 -19.82 -2.69
CA ALA A 181 10.23 -20.57 -1.44
C ALA A 181 8.92 -20.68 -0.65
N ILE A 182 8.06 -19.65 -0.68
CA ILE A 182 6.74 -19.71 -0.03
C ILE A 182 5.87 -20.79 -0.68
N ARG A 183 5.73 -20.76 -2.01
CA ARG A 183 4.91 -21.68 -2.80
C ARG A 183 5.34 -23.14 -2.67
N GLU A 184 6.64 -23.37 -2.44
CA GLU A 184 7.23 -24.72 -2.34
C GLU A 184 7.19 -25.31 -0.92
N SER A 185 6.88 -24.51 0.12
CA SER A 185 7.13 -24.87 1.52
C SER A 185 6.04 -25.71 2.23
N GLY A 186 4.94 -26.04 1.55
CA GLY A 186 3.79 -26.73 2.14
C GLY A 186 2.87 -25.85 3.02
N TRP A 187 3.27 -24.61 3.34
CA TRP A 187 2.38 -23.62 3.96
C TRP A 187 1.58 -22.88 2.87
N GLY A 188 0.26 -23.02 2.85
CA GLY A 188 -0.58 -22.47 1.78
C GLY A 188 -1.05 -21.02 1.98
N GLY A 189 -0.25 -20.15 2.59
CA GLY A 189 -0.55 -18.72 2.62
C GLY A 189 -0.32 -18.08 1.26
N HIS A 190 -1.26 -17.26 0.77
CA HIS A 190 -1.19 -16.64 -0.55
C HIS A 190 -0.47 -15.29 -0.50
N VAL A 191 0.85 -15.36 -0.58
CA VAL A 191 1.73 -14.20 -0.67
C VAL A 191 2.19 -14.07 -2.11
N ILE A 192 1.71 -13.03 -2.79
CA ILE A 192 2.00 -12.71 -4.19
C ILE A 192 2.85 -11.44 -4.28
N THR A 193 3.19 -11.02 -5.51
CA THR A 193 3.99 -9.82 -5.80
C THR A 193 3.21 -8.86 -6.70
N ALA A 194 3.65 -7.61 -6.79
CA ALA A 194 3.22 -6.60 -7.75
C ALA A 194 4.44 -6.05 -8.51
N TYR A 195 4.28 -5.86 -9.81
CA TYR A 195 5.36 -5.43 -10.70
C TYR A 195 5.59 -3.91 -10.62
N ARG A 196 6.70 -3.46 -10.01
CA ARG A 196 7.01 -2.03 -9.87
C ARG A 196 8.28 -1.62 -10.64
N PRO A 197 8.15 -1.13 -11.89
CA PRO A 197 9.30 -0.85 -12.75
C PRO A 197 9.96 0.52 -12.53
N ASP A 198 9.56 1.31 -11.53
CA ASP A 198 10.02 2.70 -11.31
C ASP A 198 11.53 2.89 -11.53
N ALA A 199 12.37 2.05 -10.89
CA ALA A 199 13.83 2.22 -10.90
C ALA A 199 14.50 1.95 -12.26
N VAL A 200 13.81 1.32 -13.23
CA VAL A 200 14.31 1.09 -14.59
C VAL A 200 13.53 1.90 -15.63
N ILE A 201 12.75 2.87 -15.17
CA ILE A 201 12.02 3.83 -16.01
C ILE A 201 12.48 5.26 -15.67
N ASP A 202 12.58 5.59 -14.39
CA ASP A 202 12.99 6.91 -13.95
C ASP A 202 14.51 7.11 -14.08
N PHE A 203 14.94 7.73 -15.18
CA PHE A 203 16.35 8.09 -15.40
C PHE A 203 16.88 9.16 -14.43
N GLU A 204 16.01 9.82 -13.65
CA GLU A 204 16.43 10.74 -12.57
C GLU A 204 16.67 10.02 -11.24
N ASP A 205 16.32 8.72 -11.11
CA ASP A 205 16.63 7.93 -9.92
C ASP A 205 18.13 7.62 -9.86
N GLU A 206 18.80 8.04 -8.78
CA GLU A 206 20.24 7.82 -8.58
C GLU A 206 20.63 6.34 -8.45
N ARG A 207 19.66 5.45 -8.19
CA ARG A 207 19.85 3.99 -8.19
C ARG A 207 19.66 3.37 -9.58
N GLY A 208 19.14 4.14 -10.54
CA GLY A 208 18.79 3.70 -11.89
C GLY A 208 19.89 2.91 -12.59
N PRO A 209 21.15 3.41 -12.67
CA PRO A 209 22.23 2.68 -13.36
C PRO A 209 22.42 1.23 -12.86
N ARG A 210 22.45 1.04 -11.54
CA ARG A 210 22.58 -0.28 -10.92
C ARG A 210 21.34 -1.14 -11.10
N ALA A 211 20.15 -0.52 -11.12
CA ALA A 211 18.90 -1.22 -11.40
C ALA A 211 18.88 -1.74 -12.84
N PHE A 212 19.35 -0.96 -13.82
CA PHE A 212 19.49 -1.39 -15.22
C PHE A 212 20.46 -2.56 -15.38
N GLU A 213 21.64 -2.52 -14.74
CA GLU A 213 22.59 -3.64 -14.77
C GLU A 213 21.95 -4.95 -14.31
N ARG A 214 21.28 -4.93 -13.15
CA ARG A 214 20.57 -6.09 -12.61
C ARG A 214 19.36 -6.50 -13.43
N PHE A 215 18.68 -5.55 -14.08
CA PHE A 215 17.58 -5.85 -14.97
C PHE A 215 18.05 -6.62 -16.21
N ALA A 216 19.26 -6.34 -16.71
CA ALA A 216 19.88 -7.15 -17.76
C ALA A 216 20.13 -8.57 -17.26
N GLU A 217 20.65 -8.73 -16.03
CA GLU A 217 20.90 -10.05 -15.42
C GLU A 217 19.61 -10.86 -15.27
N THR A 218 18.53 -10.27 -14.76
CA THR A 218 17.28 -10.99 -14.48
C THR A 218 16.45 -11.28 -15.73
N SER A 219 16.65 -10.53 -16.82
CA SER A 219 15.93 -10.72 -18.09
C SER A 219 16.73 -11.46 -19.17
N GLY A 220 18.06 -11.44 -19.08
CA GLY A 220 18.96 -11.96 -20.11
C GLY A 220 18.90 -11.16 -21.42
N GLN A 221 18.42 -9.91 -21.40
CA GLN A 221 18.25 -9.05 -22.57
C GLN A 221 19.28 -7.91 -22.62
N ASP A 222 19.48 -7.34 -23.82
CA ASP A 222 20.16 -6.06 -23.97
C ASP A 222 19.23 -4.90 -23.56
N VAL A 223 19.23 -4.55 -22.28
CA VAL A 223 18.35 -3.53 -21.70
C VAL A 223 18.71 -2.10 -22.09
N TYR A 224 19.78 -1.88 -22.85
CA TYR A 224 20.21 -0.57 -23.33
C TYR A 224 19.83 -0.31 -24.80
N SER A 225 19.10 -1.25 -25.42
CA SER A 225 18.44 -1.09 -26.72
C SER A 225 16.93 -1.18 -26.55
N TRP A 226 16.18 -0.28 -27.20
CA TRP A 226 14.75 -0.07 -26.93
C TRP A 226 13.89 -1.34 -27.06
N LYS A 227 14.05 -2.08 -28.15
CA LYS A 227 13.19 -3.25 -28.43
C LYS A 227 13.43 -4.37 -27.43
N SER A 228 14.70 -4.65 -27.11
CA SER A 228 15.07 -5.65 -26.11
C SER A 228 14.83 -5.18 -24.68
N TYR A 229 14.84 -3.87 -24.41
CA TYR A 229 14.35 -3.28 -23.16
C TYR A 229 12.85 -3.56 -22.95
N LEU A 230 12.02 -3.33 -23.98
CA LEU A 230 10.60 -3.69 -23.90
C LEU A 230 10.40 -5.21 -23.74
N GLU A 231 11.24 -6.03 -24.37
CA GLU A 231 11.18 -7.48 -24.20
C GLU A 231 11.61 -7.93 -22.80
N ALA A 232 12.62 -7.27 -22.21
CA ALA A 232 13.00 -7.48 -20.83
C ALA A 232 11.83 -7.22 -19.88
N HIS A 233 11.05 -6.16 -20.14
CA HIS A 233 9.83 -5.88 -19.41
C HIS A 233 8.80 -7.00 -19.54
N ARG A 234 8.50 -7.48 -20.76
CA ARG A 234 7.53 -8.57 -20.97
C ARG A 234 7.96 -9.85 -20.24
N LEU A 235 9.22 -10.25 -20.38
CA LEU A 235 9.75 -11.45 -19.73
C LEU A 235 9.70 -11.35 -18.21
N ARG A 236 10.07 -10.19 -17.64
CA ARG A 236 9.96 -10.00 -16.20
C ARG A 236 8.51 -9.95 -15.74
N ARG A 237 7.60 -9.29 -16.45
CA ARG A 237 6.17 -9.30 -16.12
C ARG A 237 5.59 -10.71 -16.11
N GLN A 238 5.95 -11.56 -17.07
CA GLN A 238 5.55 -12.96 -17.07
C GLN A 238 6.05 -13.71 -15.83
N ALA A 239 7.31 -13.52 -15.44
CA ALA A 239 7.85 -14.13 -14.23
C ALA A 239 7.13 -13.66 -12.93
N PHE A 240 6.61 -12.44 -12.91
CA PHE A 240 5.78 -11.93 -11.82
C PHE A 240 4.40 -12.61 -11.83
N ILE A 241 3.78 -12.79 -12.99
CA ILE A 241 2.51 -13.52 -13.14
C ILE A 241 2.67 -14.98 -12.68
N ASP A 242 3.77 -15.65 -13.08
CA ASP A 242 4.10 -17.00 -12.62
C ASP A 242 4.31 -17.06 -11.10
N ALA A 243 4.71 -15.94 -10.49
CA ALA A 243 4.81 -15.79 -9.05
C ALA A 243 3.47 -15.42 -8.35
N GLY A 244 2.39 -15.29 -9.11
CA GLY A 244 1.03 -14.98 -8.65
C GLY A 244 0.61 -13.52 -8.78
N ALA A 245 1.44 -12.66 -9.39
CA ALA A 245 1.09 -11.25 -9.56
C ALA A 245 -0.14 -11.06 -10.46
N THR A 246 -1.02 -10.17 -10.03
CA THR A 246 -2.17 -9.72 -10.84
C THR A 246 -2.11 -8.23 -11.16
N SER A 247 -1.10 -7.51 -10.64
CA SER A 247 -0.99 -6.07 -10.79
C SER A 247 0.44 -5.57 -11.04
N SER A 248 0.54 -4.41 -11.70
CA SER A 248 1.69 -3.53 -11.72
C SER A 248 1.43 -2.24 -10.95
N ASP A 249 2.49 -1.59 -10.48
CA ASP A 249 2.45 -0.35 -9.70
C ASP A 249 3.45 0.68 -10.26
N HIS A 250 3.04 1.94 -10.34
CA HIS A 250 3.80 3.03 -10.95
C HIS A 250 3.81 4.28 -10.06
N GLY A 251 4.92 4.49 -9.36
CA GLY A 251 5.08 5.57 -8.36
C GLY A 251 5.70 6.85 -8.90
N HIS A 252 5.26 7.32 -10.07
CA HIS A 252 5.85 8.44 -10.81
C HIS A 252 5.64 9.82 -10.16
N PRO A 253 6.42 10.86 -10.53
CA PRO A 253 6.18 12.22 -10.03
C PRO A 253 4.85 12.84 -10.50
N THR A 254 4.39 12.49 -11.70
CA THR A 254 3.17 13.01 -12.35
C THR A 254 2.27 11.85 -12.79
N ALA A 255 1.04 12.16 -13.19
CA ALA A 255 0.15 11.21 -13.88
C ALA A 255 0.27 11.31 -15.42
N ALA A 256 1.29 12.00 -15.94
CA ALA A 256 1.40 12.28 -17.37
C ALA A 256 1.55 10.99 -18.17
N THR A 257 0.89 10.95 -19.32
CA THR A 257 0.99 9.86 -20.30
C THR A 257 1.33 10.43 -21.68
N ALA A 258 1.92 9.62 -22.54
CA ALA A 258 2.23 10.00 -23.92
C ALA A 258 1.82 8.88 -24.89
N ASP A 259 1.62 9.21 -26.17
CA ASP A 259 1.35 8.24 -27.24
C ASP A 259 2.31 8.49 -28.41
N LEU A 260 3.60 8.38 -28.13
CA LEU A 260 4.65 8.51 -29.15
C LEU A 260 4.59 7.33 -30.13
N SER A 261 5.01 7.58 -31.38
CA SER A 261 5.30 6.49 -32.31
C SER A 261 6.50 5.68 -31.83
N ASP A 262 6.64 4.44 -32.31
CA ASP A 262 7.75 3.55 -31.93
C ASP A 262 9.13 4.18 -32.18
N VAL A 263 9.26 4.96 -33.27
CA VAL A 263 10.52 5.63 -33.66
C VAL A 263 10.83 6.80 -32.73
N GLU A 264 9.82 7.57 -32.31
CA GLU A 264 9.99 8.68 -31.37
C GLU A 264 10.35 8.17 -29.97
N ALA A 265 9.69 7.10 -29.52
CA ALA A 265 9.98 6.44 -28.24
C ALA A 265 11.41 5.88 -28.23
N GLU A 266 11.84 5.20 -29.30
CA GLU A 266 13.21 4.69 -29.44
C GLU A 266 14.24 5.83 -29.47
N ALA A 267 13.96 6.93 -30.16
CA ALA A 267 14.85 8.09 -30.19
C ALA A 267 15.01 8.75 -28.81
N LEU A 268 13.91 8.86 -28.05
CA LEU A 268 13.91 9.38 -26.68
C LEU A 268 14.72 8.46 -25.76
N PHE A 269 14.44 7.15 -25.79
CA PHE A 269 15.16 6.14 -25.00
C PHE A 269 16.67 6.18 -25.28
N ASN A 270 17.07 6.16 -26.55
CA ASN A 270 18.48 6.22 -26.95
C ASN A 270 19.19 7.48 -26.46
N SER A 271 18.48 8.60 -26.39
CA SER A 271 19.04 9.85 -25.84
C SER A 271 19.30 9.74 -24.33
N LEU A 272 18.35 9.18 -23.59
CA LEU A 272 18.47 8.98 -22.14
C LEU A 272 19.57 7.98 -21.79
N VAL A 273 19.67 6.86 -22.52
CA VAL A 273 20.74 5.86 -22.35
C VAL A 273 22.12 6.44 -22.60
N LYS A 274 22.27 7.40 -23.53
CA LYS A 274 23.53 8.13 -23.76
C LYS A 274 23.94 9.06 -22.62
N GLY A 275 23.04 9.33 -21.67
CA GLY A 275 23.26 10.25 -20.56
C GLY A 275 22.73 11.66 -20.81
N ASP A 276 22.01 11.91 -21.91
CA ASP A 276 21.37 13.21 -22.19
C ASP A 276 20.07 13.37 -21.38
N VAL A 277 20.15 13.18 -20.06
CA VAL A 277 19.02 13.23 -19.12
C VAL A 277 18.71 14.68 -18.79
N THR A 278 17.61 15.19 -19.32
CA THR A 278 16.99 16.45 -18.91
C THR A 278 15.65 16.18 -18.23
N PRO A 279 15.16 17.05 -17.34
CA PRO A 279 13.88 16.85 -16.66
C PRO A 279 12.73 16.60 -17.64
N GLU A 280 12.71 17.29 -18.78
CA GLU A 280 11.65 17.17 -19.79
C GLU A 280 11.68 15.81 -20.49
N LYS A 281 12.88 15.28 -20.81
CA LYS A 281 13.03 13.97 -21.44
C LYS A 281 12.70 12.84 -20.46
N ALA A 282 13.14 12.95 -19.21
CA ALA A 282 12.84 11.95 -18.19
C ALA A 282 11.35 11.89 -17.89
N GLU A 283 10.68 13.06 -17.81
CA GLU A 283 9.22 13.15 -17.71
C GLU A 283 8.56 12.46 -18.90
N LEU A 284 8.89 12.87 -20.14
CA LEU A 284 8.26 12.31 -21.33
C LEU A 284 8.48 10.80 -21.45
N PHE A 285 9.61 10.28 -20.98
CA PHE A 285 9.88 8.85 -20.99
C PHE A 285 9.04 8.11 -19.94
N ARG A 286 8.94 8.63 -18.70
CA ARG A 286 8.01 8.09 -17.70
C ARG A 286 6.57 8.09 -18.23
N ALA A 287 6.17 9.16 -18.91
CA ALA A 287 4.85 9.30 -19.52
C ALA A 287 4.60 8.29 -20.65
N GLN A 288 5.56 8.10 -21.55
CA GLN A 288 5.49 7.08 -22.59
C GLN A 288 5.43 5.67 -21.99
N MET A 289 6.22 5.41 -20.95
CA MET A 289 6.29 4.09 -20.33
C MET A 289 5.00 3.70 -19.62
N LEU A 290 4.19 4.64 -19.10
CA LEU A 290 2.84 4.30 -18.64
C LEU A 290 1.99 3.72 -19.79
N THR A 291 2.07 4.30 -21.00
CA THR A 291 1.38 3.77 -22.18
C THR A 291 1.95 2.44 -22.66
N GLU A 292 3.27 2.23 -22.59
CA GLU A 292 3.88 0.92 -22.88
C GLU A 292 3.43 -0.16 -21.91
N MET A 293 3.38 0.13 -20.61
CA MET A 293 2.90 -0.82 -19.59
C MET A 293 1.42 -1.14 -19.79
N ALA A 294 0.59 -0.15 -20.14
CA ALA A 294 -0.80 -0.37 -20.51
C ALA A 294 -0.92 -1.27 -21.76
N LYS A 295 -0.11 -1.03 -22.80
CA LYS A 295 -0.05 -1.90 -24.00
C LYS A 295 0.33 -3.34 -23.65
N MET A 296 1.29 -3.56 -22.74
CA MET A 296 1.63 -4.90 -22.26
C MET A 296 0.48 -5.54 -21.48
N SER A 297 -0.25 -4.76 -20.69
CA SER A 297 -1.43 -5.21 -19.96
C SER A 297 -2.60 -5.65 -20.85
N LEU A 298 -2.66 -5.24 -22.12
CA LEU A 298 -3.63 -5.78 -23.08
C LEU A 298 -3.37 -7.25 -23.42
N ASP A 299 -2.11 -7.68 -23.31
CA ASP A 299 -1.67 -9.04 -23.64
C ASP A 299 -1.61 -9.94 -22.41
N ASP A 300 -0.97 -9.47 -21.33
CA ASP A 300 -0.75 -10.26 -20.11
C ASP A 300 -1.81 -10.07 -19.03
N GLY A 301 -2.67 -9.07 -19.17
CA GLY A 301 -3.80 -8.82 -18.28
C GLY A 301 -3.47 -8.22 -16.91
N LEU A 302 -2.24 -7.76 -16.64
CA LEU A 302 -1.92 -7.12 -15.35
C LEU A 302 -2.74 -5.84 -15.13
N VAL A 303 -3.32 -5.71 -13.94
CA VAL A 303 -4.03 -4.49 -13.51
C VAL A 303 -3.01 -3.40 -13.19
N MET A 304 -3.16 -2.23 -13.79
CA MET A 304 -2.17 -1.15 -13.69
C MET A 304 -2.55 -0.13 -12.62
N GLN A 305 -1.73 0.02 -11.58
CA GLN A 305 -1.93 1.02 -10.52
C GLN A 305 -1.03 2.24 -10.77
N ILE A 306 -1.60 3.45 -10.72
CA ILE A 306 -0.85 4.70 -10.89
C ILE A 306 -0.91 5.48 -9.57
N HIS A 307 0.26 5.67 -8.95
CA HIS A 307 0.47 6.37 -7.68
C HIS A 307 1.32 7.64 -7.85
N PRO A 308 0.77 8.71 -8.46
CA PRO A 308 1.51 9.91 -8.82
C PRO A 308 1.56 10.95 -7.69
N GLY A 309 2.34 12.02 -7.90
CA GLY A 309 2.20 13.26 -7.13
C GLY A 309 2.99 13.32 -5.82
N SER A 310 3.97 12.45 -5.62
CA SER A 310 4.88 12.52 -4.47
C SER A 310 6.17 13.25 -4.85
N HIS A 311 6.46 14.38 -4.21
CA HIS A 311 7.80 14.98 -4.22
C HIS A 311 8.69 14.19 -3.28
N ARG A 312 9.30 13.13 -3.80
CA ARG A 312 10.17 12.25 -3.01
C ARG A 312 11.45 12.97 -2.58
N ASN A 313 11.99 12.57 -1.44
CA ASN A 313 13.28 13.02 -0.92
C ASN A 313 13.44 14.54 -0.77
N HIS A 314 12.38 15.25 -0.38
CA HIS A 314 12.36 16.70 -0.24
C HIS A 314 13.44 17.21 0.74
N ASN A 315 13.80 16.42 1.75
CA ASN A 315 14.90 16.73 2.65
C ASN A 315 16.24 16.19 2.10
N VAL A 316 16.95 17.03 1.35
CA VAL A 316 18.23 16.68 0.69
C VAL A 316 19.31 16.24 1.69
N GLY A 317 19.40 16.89 2.86
CA GLY A 317 20.36 16.49 3.90
C GLY A 317 20.06 15.09 4.44
N LEU A 318 18.78 14.75 4.59
CA LEU A 318 18.34 13.43 5.01
C LEU A 318 18.55 12.37 3.92
N LEU A 319 18.32 12.69 2.65
CA LEU A 319 18.63 11.82 1.52
C LEU A 319 20.13 11.43 1.50
N ASN A 320 21.00 12.42 1.73
CA ASN A 320 22.45 12.20 1.75
C ASN A 320 22.87 11.25 2.87
N SER A 321 22.29 11.40 4.07
CA SER A 321 22.68 10.62 5.27
C SER A 321 21.95 9.28 5.42
N HIS A 322 20.66 9.21 5.10
CA HIS A 322 19.79 8.07 5.39
C HIS A 322 19.14 7.44 4.15
N GLY A 323 19.13 8.12 3.00
CA GLY A 323 18.54 7.60 1.75
C GLY A 323 17.04 7.85 1.61
N ARG A 324 16.38 7.02 0.79
CA ARG A 324 14.94 7.08 0.47
C ARG A 324 14.05 6.53 1.59
N ASP A 325 12.75 6.80 1.48
CA ASP A 325 11.69 6.27 2.36
C ASP A 325 11.86 6.68 3.84
N LYS A 326 12.41 7.88 4.08
CA LYS A 326 12.67 8.42 5.42
C LYS A 326 11.66 9.48 5.87
N GLY A 327 10.42 9.38 5.39
CA GLY A 327 9.33 10.26 5.80
C GLY A 327 9.46 11.71 5.31
N ALA A 328 10.25 11.94 4.27
CA ALA A 328 10.49 13.27 3.67
C ALA A 328 9.92 13.38 2.24
N ASP A 329 8.85 12.64 1.97
CA ASP A 329 8.16 12.60 0.69
C ASP A 329 6.85 13.38 0.83
N ILE A 330 6.71 14.47 0.08
CA ILE A 330 5.66 15.47 0.30
C ILE A 330 4.68 15.46 -0.89
N PRO A 331 3.36 15.44 -0.67
CA PRO A 331 2.36 15.59 -1.73
C PRO A 331 2.58 16.84 -2.59
N MET A 332 2.36 16.69 -3.90
CA MET A 332 2.29 17.79 -4.86
C MET A 332 0.86 17.91 -5.40
N ARG A 333 0.53 19.10 -5.88
CA ARG A 333 -0.64 19.28 -6.75
C ARG A 333 -0.49 18.39 -7.97
N THR A 334 -1.52 17.60 -8.26
CA THR A 334 -1.51 16.60 -9.34
C THR A 334 -2.65 16.86 -10.31
N GLU A 335 -2.42 16.59 -11.60
CA GLU A 335 -3.37 16.81 -12.70
C GLU A 335 -3.56 15.48 -13.44
N TYR A 336 -4.81 15.15 -13.79
CA TYR A 336 -5.19 13.89 -14.43
C TYR A 336 -5.89 14.07 -15.78
N VAL A 337 -6.59 15.19 -16.02
CA VAL A 337 -7.45 15.37 -17.20
C VAL A 337 -6.62 15.47 -18.47
N ASP A 338 -5.65 16.37 -18.51
CA ASP A 338 -4.73 16.51 -19.65
C ASP A 338 -3.65 15.43 -19.61
N ALA A 339 -3.15 15.12 -18.41
CA ALA A 339 -2.11 14.13 -18.18
C ALA A 339 -2.47 12.72 -18.71
N LEU A 340 -3.68 12.22 -18.45
CA LEU A 340 -4.11 10.89 -18.90
C LEU A 340 -4.67 10.86 -20.32
N LYS A 341 -4.93 12.02 -20.92
CA LYS A 341 -5.64 12.12 -22.20
C LYS A 341 -4.96 11.37 -23.34
N PRO A 342 -3.63 11.37 -23.53
CA PRO A 342 -2.99 10.59 -24.58
C PRO A 342 -3.27 9.09 -24.47
N LEU A 343 -3.04 8.50 -23.28
CA LEU A 343 -3.35 7.09 -23.02
C LEU A 343 -4.83 6.78 -23.22
N LEU A 344 -5.73 7.60 -22.70
CA LEU A 344 -7.17 7.39 -22.79
C LEU A 344 -7.71 7.59 -24.21
N THR A 345 -7.09 8.45 -25.03
CA THR A 345 -7.39 8.57 -26.46
C THR A 345 -7.07 7.28 -27.20
N ARG A 346 -5.97 6.62 -26.83
CA ARG A 346 -5.52 5.38 -27.47
C ARG A 346 -6.28 4.15 -26.98
N LEU A 347 -6.43 3.99 -25.67
CA LEU A 347 -6.84 2.73 -25.02
C LEU A 347 -8.03 2.88 -24.05
N GLY A 348 -8.61 4.07 -23.91
CA GLY A 348 -9.61 4.38 -22.87
C GLY A 348 -10.92 3.58 -22.96
N ASN A 349 -11.18 2.93 -24.10
CA ASN A 349 -12.38 2.11 -24.33
C ASN A 349 -12.08 0.62 -24.51
N ASP A 350 -10.83 0.17 -24.30
CA ASP A 350 -10.48 -1.25 -24.48
C ASP A 350 -10.93 -2.08 -23.25
N PRO A 351 -11.78 -3.11 -23.42
CA PRO A 351 -12.32 -3.87 -22.29
C PRO A 351 -11.30 -4.75 -21.57
N ARG A 352 -10.09 -4.95 -22.13
CA ARG A 352 -9.05 -5.79 -21.54
C ARG A 352 -8.20 -5.03 -20.53
N LEU A 353 -8.12 -3.70 -20.68
CA LEU A 353 -7.31 -2.82 -19.85
C LEU A 353 -8.05 -2.45 -18.56
N SER A 354 -7.33 -2.47 -17.44
CA SER A 354 -7.85 -2.04 -16.13
C SER A 354 -6.78 -1.21 -15.43
N ILE A 355 -7.11 0.06 -15.15
CA ILE A 355 -6.25 1.04 -14.51
C ILE A 355 -6.90 1.51 -13.22
N ILE A 356 -6.15 1.49 -12.12
CA ILE A 356 -6.56 2.01 -10.81
C ILE A 356 -5.77 3.28 -10.53
N LEU A 357 -6.48 4.40 -10.38
CA LEU A 357 -5.89 5.71 -10.11
C LEU A 357 -5.90 5.99 -8.61
N PHE A 358 -4.75 6.40 -8.09
CA PHE A 358 -4.58 6.91 -6.72
C PHE A 358 -4.17 8.39 -6.77
N THR A 359 -4.26 9.09 -5.63
CA THR A 359 -3.84 10.49 -5.54
C THR A 359 -3.35 10.88 -4.16
N LEU A 360 -2.43 11.85 -4.12
CA LEU A 360 -2.04 12.59 -2.90
C LEU A 360 -2.69 13.98 -2.82
N ASP A 361 -3.47 14.37 -3.82
CA ASP A 361 -4.16 15.66 -3.92
C ASP A 361 -5.68 15.46 -3.83
N GLU A 362 -6.25 15.59 -2.63
CA GLU A 362 -7.70 15.38 -2.40
C GLU A 362 -8.58 16.32 -3.24
N THR A 363 -8.06 17.46 -3.71
CA THR A 363 -8.83 18.39 -4.56
C THR A 363 -9.20 17.80 -5.92
N THR A 364 -8.54 16.71 -6.30
CA THR A 364 -8.80 15.99 -7.55
C THR A 364 -9.96 15.00 -7.45
N TYR A 365 -10.41 14.62 -6.25
CA TYR A 365 -11.46 13.62 -6.04
C TYR A 365 -12.74 13.91 -6.83
N SER A 366 -13.41 15.02 -6.51
CA SER A 366 -14.66 15.41 -7.18
C SER A 366 -14.45 16.11 -8.51
N ARG A 367 -13.27 16.73 -8.70
CA ARG A 367 -12.98 17.59 -9.86
C ARG A 367 -12.51 16.82 -11.08
N GLU A 368 -11.71 15.77 -10.91
CA GLU A 368 -11.09 15.03 -12.03
C GLU A 368 -11.31 13.53 -11.92
N LEU A 369 -10.95 12.93 -10.79
CA LEU A 369 -10.90 11.48 -10.62
C LEU A 369 -12.28 10.83 -10.74
N ALA A 370 -13.27 11.30 -9.98
CA ALA A 370 -14.61 10.74 -10.02
C ALA A 370 -15.31 10.95 -11.38
N PRO A 371 -15.25 12.14 -12.03
CA PRO A 371 -15.72 12.30 -13.41
C PRO A 371 -15.04 11.39 -14.43
N LEU A 372 -13.72 11.20 -14.36
CA LEU A 372 -12.99 10.33 -15.28
C LEU A 372 -13.37 8.85 -15.09
N ALA A 373 -13.35 8.35 -13.84
CA ALA A 373 -13.69 6.96 -13.53
C ALA A 373 -15.19 6.66 -13.64
N GLY A 374 -16.06 7.66 -13.53
CA GLY A 374 -17.48 7.56 -13.82
C GLY A 374 -17.80 7.47 -15.32
N HIS A 375 -16.83 7.69 -16.20
CA HIS A 375 -17.00 7.69 -17.65
C HIS A 375 -16.21 6.59 -18.38
N TYR A 376 -14.90 6.49 -18.15
CA TYR A 376 -14.03 5.60 -18.92
C TYR A 376 -14.12 4.15 -18.40
N PRO A 377 -14.40 3.16 -19.28
CA PRO A 377 -14.49 1.75 -18.88
C PRO A 377 -13.25 1.19 -18.21
N VAL A 378 -12.07 1.70 -18.58
CA VAL A 378 -10.77 1.20 -18.08
C VAL A 378 -10.38 1.76 -16.72
N LEU A 379 -11.04 2.83 -16.24
CA LEU A 379 -10.62 3.55 -15.04
C LEU A 379 -11.39 3.12 -13.79
N LYS A 380 -10.65 2.93 -12.70
CA LYS A 380 -11.14 2.75 -11.33
C LYS A 380 -10.39 3.64 -10.36
N LEU A 381 -10.95 3.83 -9.17
CA LEU A 381 -10.36 4.64 -8.12
C LEU A 381 -9.87 3.77 -6.96
N GLY A 382 -8.58 3.92 -6.66
CA GLY A 382 -7.96 3.42 -5.45
C GLY A 382 -8.51 4.11 -4.19
N PRO A 383 -8.39 3.50 -3.00
CA PRO A 383 -8.70 4.18 -1.74
C PRO A 383 -7.84 5.44 -1.52
N SER A 384 -8.23 6.25 -0.53
CA SER A 384 -7.42 7.38 -0.07
C SER A 384 -6.04 6.92 0.40
N TRP A 385 -4.99 7.51 -0.18
CA TRP A 385 -3.62 6.98 -0.08
C TRP A 385 -2.72 7.78 0.88
N TRP A 386 -1.77 7.07 1.50
CA TRP A 386 -0.67 7.60 2.31
C TRP A 386 -1.13 8.47 3.49
N PHE A 387 -1.08 9.80 3.37
CA PHE A 387 -1.51 10.73 4.42
C PHE A 387 -3.03 10.75 4.58
N HIS A 388 -3.73 10.33 3.53
CA HIS A 388 -5.19 10.29 3.46
C HIS A 388 -5.76 8.92 3.85
N ASP A 389 -4.91 7.89 4.01
CA ASP A 389 -5.26 6.62 4.68
C ASP A 389 -5.44 6.87 6.18
N SER A 390 -6.57 7.48 6.53
CA SER A 390 -6.92 7.92 7.86
C SER A 390 -8.45 8.06 7.98
N PRO A 391 -9.03 8.04 9.20
CA PRO A 391 -10.47 8.12 9.36
C PRO A 391 -11.12 9.28 8.60
N GLU A 392 -10.52 10.47 8.68
CA GLU A 392 -11.05 11.67 8.04
C GLU A 392 -10.77 11.69 6.52
N GLY A 393 -9.62 11.18 6.07
CA GLY A 393 -9.31 11.11 4.65
C GLY A 393 -10.18 10.09 3.91
N MET A 394 -10.40 8.92 4.50
CA MET A 394 -11.34 7.90 3.99
C MET A 394 -12.76 8.45 3.91
N MET A 395 -13.22 9.20 4.93
CA MET A 395 -14.54 9.83 4.91
C MET A 395 -14.65 10.86 3.78
N ARG A 396 -13.66 11.75 3.63
CA ARG A 396 -13.63 12.74 2.53
C ARG A 396 -13.61 12.08 1.15
N PHE A 397 -12.86 10.98 1.00
CA PHE A 397 -12.89 10.19 -0.23
C PHE A 397 -14.30 9.72 -0.56
N ARG A 398 -14.98 9.07 0.40
CA ARG A 398 -16.37 8.62 0.19
C ARG A 398 -17.33 9.76 -0.11
N GLU A 399 -17.20 10.89 0.58
CA GLU A 399 -18.03 12.08 0.38
C GLU A 399 -17.85 12.71 -1.01
N GLN A 400 -16.62 12.78 -1.51
CA GLN A 400 -16.30 13.55 -2.72
C GLN A 400 -16.30 12.71 -4.00
N VAL A 401 -16.18 11.38 -3.89
CA VAL A 401 -16.09 10.48 -5.04
C VAL A 401 -17.43 9.84 -5.39
N THR A 402 -18.22 9.47 -4.38
CA THR A 402 -19.37 8.57 -4.56
C THR A 402 -20.45 9.15 -5.48
N GLU A 403 -20.70 10.46 -5.44
CA GLU A 403 -21.80 11.07 -6.21
C GLU A 403 -21.63 10.95 -7.73
N THR A 404 -20.39 10.94 -8.23
CA THR A 404 -20.10 10.87 -9.67
C THR A 404 -19.60 9.49 -10.10
N ALA A 405 -18.70 8.88 -9.32
CA ALA A 405 -18.14 7.58 -9.68
C ALA A 405 -19.03 6.41 -9.25
N GLY A 406 -19.81 6.57 -8.18
CA GLY A 406 -20.47 5.47 -7.47
C GLY A 406 -19.48 4.51 -6.79
N PHE A 407 -20.00 3.52 -6.07
CA PHE A 407 -19.17 2.55 -5.33
C PHE A 407 -18.43 1.57 -6.24
N TYR A 408 -19.09 1.12 -7.32
CA TYR A 408 -18.59 0.08 -8.22
C TYR A 408 -17.48 0.55 -9.17
N ASN A 409 -17.16 1.86 -9.17
CA ASN A 409 -15.94 2.40 -9.80
C ASN A 409 -14.78 2.61 -8.81
N THR A 410 -14.95 2.19 -7.56
CA THR A 410 -13.86 2.08 -6.57
C THR A 410 -13.40 0.63 -6.41
N VAL A 411 -12.26 0.41 -5.76
CA VAL A 411 -11.64 -0.94 -5.64
C VAL A 411 -11.59 -1.48 -4.21
N GLY A 412 -12.34 -0.88 -3.28
CA GLY A 412 -12.28 -1.21 -1.86
C GLY A 412 -11.09 -0.58 -1.16
N PHE A 413 -10.30 -1.37 -0.42
CA PHE A 413 -9.20 -0.89 0.43
C PHE A 413 -7.91 -1.73 0.26
N ASN A 414 -6.76 -1.08 0.45
CA ASN A 414 -5.45 -1.71 0.62
C ASN A 414 -4.67 -0.96 1.71
N ASP A 415 -3.83 -1.66 2.47
CA ASP A 415 -3.14 -1.09 3.64
C ASP A 415 -1.86 -0.32 3.31
N ASP A 416 -1.22 -0.60 2.16
CA ASP A 416 0.00 0.07 1.68
C ASP A 416 1.10 0.19 2.76
N THR A 417 1.28 -0.87 3.56
CA THR A 417 2.17 -0.79 4.74
C THR A 417 3.36 -1.74 4.69
N ARG A 418 4.44 -1.31 5.34
CA ARG A 418 5.57 -2.18 5.73
C ARG A 418 5.34 -2.84 7.10
N ALA A 419 4.46 -2.25 7.93
CA ALA A 419 4.21 -2.70 9.29
C ALA A 419 3.18 -3.86 9.33
N PHE A 420 3.67 -5.11 9.23
CA PHE A 420 2.83 -6.31 9.15
C PHE A 420 1.78 -6.42 10.28
N LEU A 421 2.12 -6.07 11.52
CA LEU A 421 1.18 -6.11 12.65
C LEU A 421 0.05 -5.08 12.55
N SER A 422 0.23 -4.03 11.74
CA SER A 422 -0.76 -2.98 11.52
C SER A 422 -1.77 -3.34 10.42
N ILE A 423 -1.56 -4.40 9.63
CA ILE A 423 -2.50 -4.83 8.58
C ILE A 423 -3.93 -5.03 9.10
N PRO A 424 -4.19 -5.85 10.15
CA PRO A 424 -5.55 -6.02 10.69
C PRO A 424 -6.10 -4.72 11.27
N ALA A 425 -5.24 -3.86 11.85
CA ALA A 425 -5.66 -2.59 12.40
C ALA A 425 -6.13 -1.60 11.32
N ARG A 426 -5.40 -1.51 10.20
CA ARG A 426 -5.75 -0.65 9.05
C ARG A 426 -7.04 -1.13 8.38
N HIS A 427 -7.19 -2.44 8.17
CA HIS A 427 -8.42 -3.00 7.61
C HIS A 427 -9.63 -2.81 8.54
N ASP A 428 -9.45 -2.90 9.86
CA ASP A 428 -10.51 -2.60 10.81
C ASP A 428 -10.94 -1.13 10.77
N VAL A 429 -9.99 -0.19 10.59
CA VAL A 429 -10.31 1.23 10.37
C VAL A 429 -11.14 1.40 9.09
N ALA A 430 -10.69 0.82 7.97
CA ALA A 430 -11.40 0.90 6.69
C ALA A 430 -12.84 0.37 6.80
N ARG A 431 -13.03 -0.84 7.35
CA ARG A 431 -14.35 -1.45 7.57
C ARG A 431 -15.26 -0.56 8.42
N ARG A 432 -14.72 0.09 9.46
CA ARG A 432 -15.49 0.96 10.35
C ARG A 432 -15.89 2.27 9.69
N VAL A 433 -14.98 2.88 8.94
CA VAL A 433 -15.26 4.16 8.25
C VAL A 433 -16.26 3.95 7.12
N ASP A 434 -16.13 2.87 6.34
CA ASP A 434 -17.13 2.53 5.31
C ASP A 434 -18.50 2.25 5.94
N SER A 435 -18.54 1.51 7.07
CA SER A 435 -19.78 1.30 7.83
C SER A 435 -20.39 2.61 8.34
N ALA A 436 -19.56 3.55 8.82
CA ALA A 436 -20.01 4.86 9.29
C ALA A 436 -20.57 5.72 8.15
N PHE A 437 -19.91 5.71 6.98
CA PHE A 437 -20.38 6.44 5.81
C PHE A 437 -21.72 5.91 5.32
N LEU A 438 -21.84 4.58 5.11
CA LEU A 438 -23.09 3.95 4.69
C LEU A 438 -24.21 4.14 5.71
N ALA A 439 -23.91 4.05 7.00
CA ALA A 439 -24.88 4.31 8.06
C ALA A 439 -25.46 5.72 8.02
N ARG A 440 -24.64 6.73 7.68
CA ARG A 440 -25.13 8.10 7.45
C ARG A 440 -26.07 8.15 6.24
N MET A 441 -25.73 7.48 5.14
CA MET A 441 -26.58 7.43 3.95
C MET A 441 -27.95 6.80 4.25
N VAL A 442 -27.98 5.71 5.04
CA VAL A 442 -29.22 5.07 5.49
C VAL A 442 -30.03 5.97 6.43
N ALA A 443 -29.38 6.57 7.44
CA ALA A 443 -30.04 7.44 8.41
C ALA A 443 -30.61 8.72 7.78
N GLU A 444 -30.02 9.20 6.69
CA GLU A 444 -30.49 10.34 5.90
C GLU A 444 -31.43 9.93 4.75
N HIS A 445 -31.77 8.64 4.64
CA HIS A 445 -32.66 8.09 3.60
C HIS A 445 -32.16 8.32 2.16
N ARG A 446 -30.83 8.36 1.98
CA ARG A 446 -30.17 8.46 0.67
C ARG A 446 -29.86 7.10 0.04
N MET A 447 -30.04 6.03 0.80
CA MET A 447 -30.02 4.64 0.34
C MET A 447 -30.80 3.75 1.31
N ASP A 448 -31.28 2.61 0.86
CA ASP A 448 -31.95 1.62 1.70
C ASP A 448 -30.94 0.78 2.49
N LEU A 449 -31.38 0.23 3.63
CA LEU A 449 -30.52 -0.62 4.46
C LEU A 449 -30.05 -1.88 3.70
N VAL A 450 -30.92 -2.48 2.88
CA VAL A 450 -30.57 -3.68 2.08
C VAL A 450 -29.40 -3.38 1.14
N GLU A 451 -29.41 -2.21 0.48
CA GLU A 451 -28.33 -1.78 -0.40
C GLU A 451 -27.03 -1.57 0.39
N ALA A 452 -27.11 -1.04 1.61
CA ALA A 452 -25.95 -0.83 2.47
C ALA A 452 -25.34 -2.15 2.99
N GLU A 453 -26.18 -3.14 3.31
CA GLU A 453 -25.77 -4.48 3.72
C GLU A 453 -25.04 -5.22 2.58
N GLU A 454 -25.52 -5.10 1.34
CA GLU A 454 -24.83 -5.62 0.15
C GLU A 454 -23.50 -4.88 -0.07
N LEU A 455 -23.53 -3.54 -0.08
CA LEU A 455 -22.37 -2.71 -0.40
C LEU A 455 -21.22 -2.88 0.60
N ILE A 456 -21.48 -3.06 1.89
CA ILE A 456 -20.39 -3.18 2.86
C ILE A 456 -19.58 -4.48 2.63
N VAL A 457 -20.24 -5.57 2.23
CA VAL A 457 -19.57 -6.84 1.87
C VAL A 457 -18.83 -6.69 0.55
N ASP A 458 -19.45 -6.02 -0.43
CA ASP A 458 -18.83 -5.75 -1.72
C ASP A 458 -17.55 -4.92 -1.59
N LEU A 459 -17.61 -3.78 -0.89
CA LEU A 459 -16.46 -2.91 -0.65
C LEU A 459 -15.33 -3.61 0.10
N THR A 460 -15.67 -4.51 1.03
CA THR A 460 -14.69 -5.19 1.88
C THR A 460 -14.02 -6.37 1.20
N TYR A 461 -14.75 -7.13 0.38
CA TYR A 461 -14.31 -8.45 -0.09
C TYR A 461 -14.49 -8.67 -1.59
N ASN A 462 -15.70 -8.47 -2.13
CA ASN A 462 -15.98 -8.85 -3.52
C ASN A 462 -15.33 -7.89 -4.54
N LEU A 463 -15.42 -6.58 -4.32
CA LEU A 463 -14.85 -5.56 -5.21
C LEU A 463 -13.32 -5.60 -5.23
N PRO A 464 -12.59 -5.69 -4.10
CA PRO A 464 -11.15 -5.91 -4.13
C PRO A 464 -10.76 -7.16 -4.95
N LYS A 465 -11.45 -8.30 -4.75
CA LYS A 465 -11.14 -9.52 -5.51
C LYS A 465 -11.35 -9.34 -7.00
N LYS A 466 -12.48 -8.77 -7.39
CA LYS A 466 -12.83 -8.54 -8.79
C LYS A 466 -11.86 -7.55 -9.46
N ALA A 467 -11.60 -6.41 -8.81
CA ALA A 467 -10.74 -5.36 -9.35
C ALA A 467 -9.30 -5.83 -9.56
N TYR A 468 -8.79 -6.68 -8.67
CA TYR A 468 -7.43 -7.22 -8.72
C TYR A 468 -7.35 -8.63 -9.31
N LYS A 469 -8.42 -9.14 -9.95
CA LYS A 469 -8.48 -10.45 -10.61
C LYS A 469 -8.08 -11.62 -9.70
N LEU A 470 -8.48 -11.57 -8.43
CA LEU A 470 -8.15 -12.56 -7.39
C LEU A 470 -9.19 -13.69 -7.23
N ASP A 471 -10.13 -13.80 -8.16
CA ASP A 471 -11.18 -14.84 -8.13
C ASP A 471 -10.61 -16.25 -8.35
N GLN A 472 -9.48 -16.34 -9.06
CA GLN A 472 -8.79 -17.59 -9.35
C GLN A 472 -7.66 -17.80 -8.34
N ARG A 473 -7.83 -18.79 -7.47
CA ARG A 473 -6.78 -19.19 -6.53
C ARG A 473 -5.84 -20.19 -7.17
N PRO A 474 -4.52 -20.00 -7.09
CA PRO A 474 -3.57 -20.97 -7.61
C PRO A 474 -3.47 -22.20 -6.67
N ASP A 475 -3.14 -23.36 -7.24
CA ASP A 475 -3.12 -24.66 -6.52
C ASP A 475 -2.12 -24.72 -5.35
N TRP A 476 -1.08 -23.89 -5.37
CA TRP A 476 -0.10 -23.82 -4.28
C TRP A 476 -0.63 -23.10 -3.03
N ALA A 477 -1.73 -22.34 -3.16
CA ALA A 477 -2.34 -21.60 -2.07
C ALA A 477 -3.57 -22.34 -1.50
N ARG A 478 -3.91 -22.08 -0.23
CA ARG A 478 -5.14 -22.63 0.36
C ARG A 478 -6.39 -22.15 -0.42
N PRO A 479 -7.45 -22.95 -0.47
CA PRO A 479 -8.74 -22.51 -0.98
C PRO A 479 -9.28 -21.34 -0.15
N ALA A 480 -9.96 -20.40 -0.80
CA ALA A 480 -10.62 -19.29 -0.11
C ALA A 480 -11.88 -19.83 0.59
N THR A 481 -11.95 -19.66 1.91
CA THR A 481 -13.13 -20.03 2.72
C THR A 481 -13.44 -18.88 3.67
N LEU A 482 -14.70 -18.48 3.74
CA LEU A 482 -15.16 -17.64 4.84
C LEU A 482 -15.13 -18.50 6.11
N ARG A 483 -14.48 -18.04 7.18
CA ARG A 483 -14.62 -18.72 8.48
C ARG A 483 -16.10 -18.68 8.85
N ALA A 484 -16.67 -19.82 9.23
CA ALA A 484 -17.96 -19.84 9.87
C ALA A 484 -17.87 -18.87 11.07
N ALA A 485 -18.84 -17.96 11.21
CA ALA A 485 -18.90 -17.09 12.38
C ALA A 485 -18.78 -17.98 13.62
N ALA A 486 -17.81 -17.71 14.49
CA ALA A 486 -17.76 -18.38 15.78
C ALA A 486 -19.05 -18.02 16.52
N GLU A 487 -19.95 -18.99 16.68
CA GLU A 487 -21.19 -18.87 17.45
C GLU A 487 -20.94 -18.41 18.90
#